data_AF-M7BML8-F1
#
_entry.id   AF-M7BML8-F1
#
_cell.length_a   1.000
_cell.length_b   1.000
_cell.length_c   1.000
_cell.angle_alpha   90.00
_cell.angle_beta   90.00
_cell.angle_gamma   90.00
#
_symmetry.space_group_name_H-M   'P 1'
#
loop_
_entity.id
_entity.type
_entity.pdbx_description
1 polymer ?
#
loop_
_entity_poly.entity_id
_entity_poly.type
_entity_poly.pdbx_seq_one_letter_code
_entity_poly.pdbx_strand_id
1 'polypeptide(L)'
;PASIPPTCKKAERKYYVPTKDVDFLISHPQTNSLVVDAVTQKTKQPRYWPTPQDKDLKRLDLLGLKVYTSSTLQFRIANYSTLLASYDYDNYNKLFDFASHILEDRRADFKSVLIEGQLVSRTALQETKDMADTTARTTANAVVMRRSSWLSASGIPKDLQTKVEDLPFDKDKLFSKKTNEVLHTMKDSRATLRTLGTYLSLPRRPWYQPYQRPDAQQYHRLQSRLYGTGRNHNRRPRCRQNQVQPTTSHPSENKQQF
;
A
#
# COMPACT_ATOMS: atom_id res chain seq x y z
N PRO A 1 3.49 -9.58 -14.83
CA PRO A 1 3.70 -9.23 -13.40
C PRO A 1 2.91 -7.97 -12.95
N ALA A 2 3.28 -6.77 -13.39
CA ALA A 2 2.69 -5.51 -12.89
C ALA A 2 1.16 -5.41 -13.09
N SER A 3 0.66 -5.99 -14.19
CA SER A 3 -0.74 -6.05 -14.62
C SER A 3 -1.67 -6.93 -13.76
N ILE A 4 -1.13 -7.74 -12.85
CA ILE A 4 -1.97 -8.63 -12.01
C ILE A 4 -2.87 -7.76 -11.10
N PRO A 5 -4.20 -7.94 -11.13
CA PRO A 5 -5.13 -7.19 -10.30
C PRO A 5 -4.97 -7.56 -8.82
N PRO A 6 -5.30 -6.65 -7.88
CA PRO A 6 -5.33 -6.99 -6.45
C PRO A 6 -6.38 -8.06 -6.17
N THR A 7 -6.15 -8.88 -5.14
CA THR A 7 -6.99 -10.05 -4.86
C THR A 7 -8.44 -9.66 -4.58
N CYS A 8 -9.38 -10.45 -5.09
CA CYS A 8 -10.80 -10.14 -5.01
C CYS A 8 -11.30 -10.16 -3.56
N LYS A 9 -11.92 -9.07 -3.10
CA LYS A 9 -12.51 -8.93 -1.75
C LYS A 9 -13.54 -10.01 -1.39
N LYS A 10 -14.11 -10.72 -2.37
CA LYS A 10 -14.97 -11.89 -2.13
C LYS A 10 -14.20 -13.11 -1.60
N ALA A 11 -12.94 -13.28 -2.00
CA ALA A 11 -12.07 -14.35 -1.49
C ALA A 11 -11.64 -14.08 -0.05
N GLU A 12 -11.35 -12.82 0.28
CA GLU A 12 -10.96 -12.41 1.64
C GLU A 12 -12.00 -12.78 2.70
N ARG A 13 -13.29 -12.68 2.35
CA ARG A 13 -14.41 -13.02 3.24
C ARG A 13 -14.60 -14.52 3.50
N LYS A 14 -13.89 -15.40 2.79
CA LYS A 14 -14.00 -16.86 3.01
C LYS A 14 -13.22 -17.34 4.24
N TYR A 15 -12.16 -16.63 4.62
CA TYR A 15 -11.23 -17.05 5.65
C TYR A 15 -11.52 -16.26 6.92
N TYR A 16 -12.39 -16.82 7.77
CA TYR A 16 -12.77 -16.19 9.03
C TYR A 16 -11.57 -16.06 9.97
N VAL A 17 -11.40 -14.87 10.53
CA VAL A 17 -10.46 -14.61 11.62
C VAL A 17 -11.21 -13.73 12.63
N PRO A 18 -11.22 -14.08 13.94
CA PRO A 18 -11.75 -13.19 14.98
C PRO A 18 -11.00 -11.85 14.92
N THR A 19 -11.70 -10.72 14.82
CA THR A 19 -11.07 -9.42 14.51
C THR A 19 -10.18 -8.86 15.61
N LYS A 20 -10.38 -9.30 16.86
CA LYS A 20 -9.67 -8.77 18.03
C LYS A 20 -8.14 -8.92 17.86
N ASP A 21 -7.43 -7.81 18.02
CA ASP A 21 -5.96 -7.71 17.98
C ASP A 21 -5.28 -8.08 16.64
N VAL A 22 -6.07 -8.26 15.56
CA VAL A 22 -5.60 -8.68 14.22
C VAL A 22 -6.11 -7.84 13.04
N ASP A 23 -6.79 -6.71 13.29
CA ASP A 23 -7.30 -5.80 12.24
C ASP A 23 -6.23 -5.34 11.22
N PHE A 24 -4.95 -5.37 11.60
CA PHE A 24 -3.81 -5.09 10.72
C PHE A 24 -3.64 -6.09 9.57
N LEU A 25 -4.16 -7.32 9.70
CA LEU A 25 -4.19 -8.30 8.61
C LEU A 25 -5.24 -7.93 7.55
N ILE A 26 -6.29 -7.21 7.95
CA ILE A 26 -7.45 -6.88 7.10
C ILE A 26 -7.30 -5.47 6.50
N SER A 27 -6.75 -4.54 7.27
CA SER A 27 -6.51 -3.15 6.86
C SER A 27 -5.11 -2.94 6.29
N HIS A 28 -4.95 -1.93 5.43
CA HIS A 28 -3.63 -1.47 5.01
C HIS A 28 -3.10 -0.49 6.08
N PRO A 29 -1.88 -0.69 6.61
CA PRO A 29 -1.33 0.23 7.60
C PRO A 29 -1.19 1.63 6.99
N GLN A 30 -1.87 2.59 7.62
CA GLN A 30 -1.93 3.96 7.13
C GLN A 30 -0.56 4.63 7.22
N THR A 31 -0.27 5.48 6.25
CA THR A 31 0.91 6.33 6.24
C THR A 31 0.72 7.48 7.23
N ASN A 32 1.53 7.47 8.29
CA ASN A 32 1.48 8.40 9.42
C ASN A 32 2.87 9.02 9.69
N SER A 33 2.99 9.78 10.78
CA SER A 33 4.23 10.43 11.24
C SER A 33 4.69 11.60 10.37
N LEU A 34 5.61 12.40 10.93
CA LEU A 34 6.32 13.53 10.34
C LEU A 34 6.97 13.20 8.98
N VAL A 35 7.20 11.92 8.67
CA VAL A 35 7.66 11.45 7.35
C VAL A 35 6.67 11.85 6.25
N VAL A 36 5.37 11.68 6.48
CA VAL A 36 4.31 12.04 5.52
C VAL A 36 4.19 13.56 5.40
N ASP A 37 4.31 14.29 6.52
CA ASP A 37 4.34 15.76 6.51
C ASP A 37 5.54 16.30 5.73
N ALA A 38 6.73 15.69 5.88
CA ALA A 38 7.94 16.06 5.13
C ALA A 38 7.78 15.82 3.62
N VAL A 39 7.26 14.66 3.20
CA VAL A 39 6.91 14.38 1.78
C VAL A 39 5.86 15.38 1.27
N THR A 40 4.87 15.73 2.09
CA THR A 40 3.81 16.68 1.73
C THR A 40 4.34 18.11 1.64
N GLN A 41 5.28 18.52 2.48
CA GLN A 41 5.96 19.83 2.41
C GLN A 41 6.91 19.90 1.21
N LYS A 42 7.66 18.83 0.91
CA LYS A 42 8.52 18.70 -0.28
C LYS A 42 7.71 18.89 -1.57
N THR A 43 6.60 18.15 -1.70
CA THR A 43 5.74 18.21 -2.90
C THR A 43 4.96 19.52 -3.06
N LYS A 44 4.77 20.29 -1.97
CA LYS A 44 4.15 21.64 -2.00
C LYS A 44 5.11 22.78 -2.35
N GLN A 45 6.42 22.55 -2.52
CA GLN A 45 7.34 23.64 -2.85
C GLN A 45 7.16 24.14 -4.30
N PRO A 46 7.12 25.47 -4.55
CA PRO A 46 6.93 26.03 -5.90
C PRO A 46 8.02 25.69 -6.95
N ARG A 47 9.13 25.06 -6.55
CA ARG A 47 10.20 24.57 -7.44
C ARG A 47 10.29 23.03 -7.49
N TYR A 48 9.35 22.31 -6.88
CA TYR A 48 9.38 20.84 -6.87
C TYR A 48 8.95 20.27 -8.23
N TRP A 49 9.90 19.68 -8.94
CA TRP A 49 9.67 18.90 -10.15
C TRP A 49 9.87 17.41 -9.83
N PRO A 50 8.86 16.54 -10.06
CA PRO A 50 8.99 15.10 -9.78
C PRO A 50 10.11 14.46 -10.61
N THR A 51 11.17 14.02 -9.94
CA THR A 51 12.29 13.33 -10.57
C THR A 51 11.89 11.93 -11.06
N PRO A 52 12.68 11.25 -11.92
CA PRO A 52 12.51 9.83 -12.18
C PRO A 52 12.49 9.00 -10.88
N GLN A 53 13.40 9.31 -9.95
CA GLN A 53 13.49 8.65 -8.64
C GLN A 53 12.19 8.78 -7.83
N ASP A 54 11.54 9.95 -7.80
CA ASP A 54 10.25 10.12 -7.10
C ASP A 54 9.11 9.29 -7.73
N LYS A 55 9.25 8.82 -9.00
CA LYS A 55 8.32 7.86 -9.62
C LYS A 55 8.63 6.42 -9.19
N ASP A 56 9.90 6.07 -9.07
CA ASP A 56 10.33 4.73 -8.66
C ASP A 56 10.10 4.45 -7.17
N LEU A 57 10.23 5.47 -6.30
CA LEU A 57 9.78 5.36 -4.91
C LEU A 57 8.27 5.09 -4.81
N LYS A 58 7.45 5.77 -5.62
CA LYS A 58 6.00 5.49 -5.69
C LYS A 58 5.69 4.08 -6.21
N ARG A 59 6.49 3.56 -7.15
CA ARG A 59 6.42 2.15 -7.59
C ARG A 59 6.78 1.18 -6.46
N LEU A 60 7.76 1.51 -5.62
CA LEU A 60 8.18 0.70 -4.47
C LEU A 60 7.11 0.64 -3.36
N ASP A 61 6.47 1.76 -3.00
CA ASP A 61 5.37 1.75 -2.03
C ASP A 61 4.15 0.98 -2.57
N LEU A 62 3.82 1.15 -3.86
CA LEU A 62 2.75 0.38 -4.51
C LEU A 62 3.06 -1.12 -4.58
N LEU A 63 4.32 -1.50 -4.80
CA LEU A 63 4.76 -2.90 -4.79
C LEU A 63 4.67 -3.46 -3.37
N GLY A 64 5.21 -2.77 -2.37
CA GLY A 64 5.08 -3.16 -0.96
C GLY A 64 3.62 -3.28 -0.51
N LEU A 65 2.74 -2.38 -0.96
CA LEU A 65 1.30 -2.47 -0.70
C LEU A 65 0.65 -3.71 -1.34
N LYS A 66 1.02 -4.06 -2.58
CA LYS A 66 0.58 -5.31 -3.24
C LYS A 66 1.08 -6.54 -2.49
N VAL A 67 2.37 -6.58 -2.11
CA VAL A 67 2.96 -7.71 -1.37
C VAL A 67 2.27 -7.86 -0.01
N TYR A 68 2.10 -6.78 0.76
CA TYR A 68 1.40 -6.78 2.05
C TYR A 68 -0.01 -7.37 1.94
N THR A 69 -0.79 -6.91 0.95
CA THR A 69 -2.17 -7.38 0.72
C THR A 69 -2.21 -8.87 0.38
N SER A 70 -1.24 -9.36 -0.40
CA SER A 70 -1.14 -10.78 -0.76
C SER A 70 -0.72 -11.63 0.44
N SER A 71 0.30 -11.19 1.20
CA SER A 71 0.86 -11.97 2.29
C SER A 71 -0.04 -12.01 3.52
N THR A 72 -0.76 -10.92 3.86
CA THR A 72 -1.75 -10.99 4.94
C THR A 72 -2.94 -11.86 4.57
N LEU A 73 -3.39 -11.87 3.30
CA LEU A 73 -4.40 -12.85 2.85
C LEU A 73 -3.89 -14.29 2.96
N GLN A 74 -2.67 -14.58 2.50
CA GLN A 74 -2.08 -15.92 2.64
C GLN A 74 -1.92 -16.34 4.11
N PHE A 75 -1.58 -15.41 5.00
CA PHE A 75 -1.57 -15.66 6.44
C PHE A 75 -2.97 -16.00 6.99
N ARG A 76 -4.03 -15.30 6.55
CA ARG A 76 -5.43 -15.66 6.91
C ARG A 76 -5.82 -17.04 6.37
N ILE A 77 -5.36 -17.42 5.18
CA ILE A 77 -5.56 -18.76 4.61
C ILE A 77 -4.84 -19.81 5.48
N ALA A 78 -3.56 -19.61 5.80
CA ALA A 78 -2.77 -20.51 6.64
C ALA A 78 -3.38 -20.72 8.03
N ASN A 79 -3.85 -19.63 8.67
CA ASN A 79 -4.56 -19.70 9.95
C ASN A 79 -5.85 -20.54 9.86
N TYR A 80 -6.64 -20.37 8.79
CA TYR A 80 -7.86 -21.14 8.58
C TYR A 80 -7.58 -22.62 8.25
N SER A 81 -6.58 -22.91 7.42
CA SER A 81 -6.15 -24.30 7.14
C SER A 81 -5.59 -24.99 8.39
N THR A 82 -4.91 -24.25 9.28
CA THR A 82 -4.45 -24.79 10.58
C THR A 82 -5.63 -25.20 11.46
N LEU A 83 -6.71 -24.40 11.48
CA LEU A 83 -7.94 -24.74 12.20
C LEU A 83 -8.60 -26.02 11.65
N LEU A 84 -8.71 -26.14 10.32
CA LEU A 84 -9.25 -27.35 9.68
C LEU A 84 -8.41 -28.59 9.99
N ALA A 85 -7.10 -28.54 9.77
CA ALA A 85 -6.21 -29.68 10.02
C ALA A 85 -6.14 -30.07 11.51
N SER A 86 -6.37 -29.13 12.43
CA SER A 86 -6.55 -29.42 13.87
C SER A 86 -7.85 -30.19 14.11
N TYR A 87 -8.95 -29.73 13.52
CA TYR A 87 -10.27 -30.36 13.65
C TYR A 87 -10.29 -31.77 13.06
N ASP A 88 -9.67 -31.98 11.90
CA ASP A 88 -9.57 -33.30 11.27
C ASP A 88 -8.73 -34.27 12.11
N TYR A 89 -7.59 -33.81 12.65
CA TYR A 89 -6.79 -34.60 13.60
C TYR A 89 -7.62 -35.04 14.83
N ASP A 90 -8.39 -34.12 15.42
CA ASP A 90 -9.29 -34.41 16.53
C ASP A 90 -10.47 -35.30 16.16
N ASN A 91 -10.91 -35.30 14.90
CA ASN A 91 -11.94 -36.22 14.42
C ASN A 91 -11.38 -37.64 14.26
N TYR A 92 -10.18 -37.79 13.68
CA TYR A 92 -9.51 -39.09 13.65
C TYR A 92 -9.25 -39.64 15.06
N ASN A 93 -8.88 -38.78 16.03
CA ASN A 93 -8.76 -39.18 17.45
C ASN A 93 -10.08 -39.78 17.98
N LYS A 94 -11.22 -39.11 17.80
CA LYS A 94 -12.55 -39.61 18.23
C LYS A 94 -12.95 -40.89 17.48
N LEU A 95 -12.54 -41.05 16.23
CA LEU A 95 -12.84 -42.27 15.44
C LEU A 95 -12.13 -43.52 15.98
N PHE A 96 -11.03 -43.40 16.75
CA PHE A 96 -10.43 -44.56 17.42
C PHE A 96 -11.35 -45.19 18.47
N ASP A 97 -12.21 -44.41 19.13
CA ASP A 97 -13.19 -44.94 20.09
C ASP A 97 -14.17 -45.91 19.38
N PHE A 98 -14.54 -45.59 18.14
CA PHE A 98 -15.39 -46.44 17.29
C PHE A 98 -14.67 -47.70 16.77
N ALA A 99 -13.32 -47.75 16.78
CA ALA A 99 -12.57 -48.95 16.40
C ALA A 99 -12.78 -50.14 17.35
N SER A 100 -13.43 -49.92 18.50
CA SER A 100 -13.94 -50.98 19.39
C SER A 100 -15.14 -51.74 18.80
N HIS A 101 -15.96 -51.08 17.96
CA HIS A 101 -17.24 -51.58 17.43
C HIS A 101 -17.17 -52.20 16.03
N ILE A 102 -16.01 -52.10 15.35
CA ILE A 102 -15.81 -52.65 13.99
C ILE A 102 -15.63 -54.18 14.05
N LEU A 103 -16.15 -54.90 13.05
CA LEU A 103 -15.93 -56.35 12.90
C LEU A 103 -14.43 -56.68 12.94
N GLU A 104 -14.07 -57.79 13.58
CA GLU A 104 -12.68 -58.08 13.97
C GLU A 104 -11.74 -58.26 12.77
N ASP A 105 -12.24 -58.88 11.69
CA ASP A 105 -11.57 -59.02 10.39
C ASP A 105 -11.27 -57.67 9.71
N ARG A 106 -12.14 -56.67 9.87
CA ARG A 106 -12.00 -55.32 9.28
C ARG A 106 -11.35 -54.30 10.21
N ARG A 107 -11.08 -54.68 11.47
CA ARG A 107 -10.58 -53.80 12.53
C ARG A 107 -9.16 -53.30 12.29
N ALA A 108 -8.31 -54.12 11.66
CA ALA A 108 -6.95 -53.74 11.28
C ALA A 108 -6.97 -52.66 10.18
N ASP A 109 -7.69 -52.92 9.09
CA ASP A 109 -7.88 -52.00 7.96
C ASP A 109 -8.40 -50.63 8.44
N PHE A 110 -9.45 -50.64 9.26
CA PHE A 110 -10.04 -49.41 9.81
C PHE A 110 -9.02 -48.60 10.63
N LYS A 111 -8.27 -49.25 11.54
CA LYS A 111 -7.21 -48.58 12.30
C LYS A 111 -6.11 -48.02 11.40
N SER A 112 -5.74 -48.72 10.33
CA SER A 112 -4.74 -48.23 9.37
C SER A 112 -5.17 -46.91 8.73
N VAL A 113 -6.43 -46.82 8.28
CA VAL A 113 -6.99 -45.58 7.70
C VAL A 113 -7.04 -44.43 8.71
N LEU A 114 -7.30 -44.70 9.99
CA LEU A 114 -7.25 -43.66 11.03
C LEU A 114 -5.83 -43.16 11.32
N ILE A 115 -4.83 -44.05 11.31
CA ILE A 115 -3.41 -43.68 11.47
C ILE A 115 -2.94 -42.83 10.28
N GLU A 116 -3.30 -43.23 9.05
CA GLU A 116 -3.01 -42.48 7.83
C GLU A 116 -3.67 -41.08 7.87
N GLY A 117 -4.94 -41.01 8.26
CA GLY A 117 -5.66 -39.75 8.46
C GLY A 117 -4.97 -38.81 9.47
N GLN A 118 -4.60 -39.32 10.65
CA GLN A 118 -3.83 -38.57 11.65
C GLN A 118 -2.49 -38.06 11.09
N LEU A 119 -1.79 -38.88 10.29
CA LEU A 119 -0.51 -38.52 9.68
C LEU A 119 -0.68 -37.40 8.64
N VAL A 120 -1.71 -37.47 7.80
CA VAL A 120 -2.06 -36.41 6.83
C VAL A 120 -2.41 -35.11 7.56
N SER A 121 -3.30 -35.15 8.56
CA SER A 121 -3.67 -33.96 9.34
C SER A 121 -2.47 -33.34 10.08
N ARG A 122 -1.58 -34.17 10.66
CA ARG A 122 -0.32 -33.69 11.28
C ARG A 122 0.64 -33.05 10.27
N THR A 123 0.70 -33.59 9.05
CA THR A 123 1.56 -33.05 7.98
C THR A 123 1.02 -31.71 7.49
N ALA A 124 -0.29 -31.60 7.27
CA ALA A 124 -0.95 -30.32 6.96
C ALA A 124 -0.75 -29.28 8.09
N LEU A 125 -0.83 -29.69 9.36
CA LEU A 125 -0.52 -28.85 10.52
C LEU A 125 0.93 -28.38 10.62
N GLN A 126 1.86 -28.97 9.86
CA GLN A 126 3.22 -28.48 9.74
C GLN A 126 3.34 -27.53 8.54
N GLU A 127 2.83 -27.93 7.38
CA GLU A 127 2.75 -27.10 6.17
C GLU A 127 2.14 -25.71 6.46
N THR A 128 1.03 -25.66 7.21
CA THR A 128 0.36 -24.38 7.49
C THR A 128 1.14 -23.49 8.46
N LYS A 129 1.98 -24.05 9.34
CA LYS A 129 2.89 -23.26 10.19
C LYS A 129 4.03 -22.67 9.36
N ASP A 130 4.63 -23.46 8.49
CA ASP A 130 5.74 -23.03 7.64
C ASP A 130 5.27 -21.99 6.61
N MET A 131 4.03 -22.13 6.11
CA MET A 131 3.34 -21.09 5.34
C MET A 131 3.03 -19.84 6.19
N ALA A 132 2.63 -19.98 7.46
CA ALA A 132 2.37 -18.84 8.35
C ALA A 132 3.65 -18.03 8.66
N ASP A 133 4.78 -18.69 8.93
CA ASP A 133 6.07 -18.02 9.11
C ASP A 133 6.55 -17.35 7.81
N THR A 134 6.48 -18.05 6.67
CA THR A 134 6.85 -17.52 5.36
C THR A 134 6.03 -16.27 4.99
N THR A 135 4.72 -16.29 5.25
CA THR A 135 3.81 -15.16 4.98
C THR A 135 3.97 -14.03 5.98
N ALA A 136 4.32 -14.31 7.24
CA ALA A 136 4.69 -13.29 8.22
C ALA A 136 5.99 -12.56 7.82
N ARG A 137 7.05 -13.27 7.43
CA ARG A 137 8.29 -12.68 6.88
C ARG A 137 8.02 -11.85 5.62
N THR A 138 7.18 -12.35 4.72
CA THR A 138 6.78 -11.63 3.50
C THR A 138 6.02 -10.34 3.83
N THR A 139 5.17 -10.36 4.86
CA THR A 139 4.47 -9.17 5.37
C THR A 139 5.43 -8.17 6.01
N ALA A 140 6.43 -8.63 6.77
CA ALA A 140 7.48 -7.78 7.33
C ALA A 140 8.31 -7.10 6.23
N ASN A 141 8.77 -7.86 5.22
CA ASN A 141 9.47 -7.33 4.05
C ASN A 141 8.62 -6.28 3.31
N ALA A 142 7.30 -6.50 3.19
CA ALA A 142 6.39 -5.53 2.60
C ALA A 142 6.29 -4.23 3.41
N VAL A 143 6.27 -4.30 4.74
CA VAL A 143 6.33 -3.10 5.62
C VAL A 143 7.65 -2.36 5.43
N VAL A 144 8.79 -3.07 5.39
CA VAL A 144 10.12 -2.50 5.11
C VAL A 144 10.13 -1.75 3.78
N MET A 145 9.77 -2.40 2.66
CA MET A 145 9.73 -1.77 1.33
C MET A 145 8.91 -0.47 1.29
N ARG A 146 7.78 -0.42 2.01
CA ARG A 146 6.98 0.80 2.14
C ARG A 146 7.70 1.86 2.98
N ARG A 147 8.31 1.48 4.12
CA ARG A 147 9.11 2.40 4.96
C ARG A 147 10.28 3.01 4.18
N SER A 148 11.14 2.22 3.54
CA SER A 148 12.29 2.74 2.77
C SER A 148 11.85 3.69 1.65
N SER A 149 10.72 3.41 0.99
CA SER A 149 10.12 4.32 0.00
C SER A 149 9.74 5.68 0.61
N TRP A 150 8.93 5.69 1.67
CA TRP A 150 8.47 6.92 2.31
C TRP A 150 9.61 7.71 2.97
N LEU A 151 10.58 7.02 3.58
CA LEU A 151 11.79 7.62 4.15
C LEU A 151 12.67 8.25 3.06
N SER A 152 12.96 7.53 1.97
CA SER A 152 13.70 8.08 0.83
C SER A 152 13.01 9.30 0.22
N ALA A 153 11.68 9.26 0.09
CA ALA A 153 10.91 10.37 -0.48
C ALA A 153 10.99 11.64 0.39
N SER A 154 11.07 11.49 1.72
CA SER A 154 11.03 12.57 2.71
C SER A 154 12.29 13.44 2.79
N GLY A 155 13.45 12.93 2.35
CA GLY A 155 14.73 13.62 2.46
C GLY A 155 15.38 13.60 3.85
N ILE A 156 14.93 12.71 4.76
CA ILE A 156 15.57 12.47 6.07
C ILE A 156 17.00 11.90 5.86
N PRO A 157 18.02 12.27 6.67
CA PRO A 157 19.38 11.70 6.58
C PRO A 157 19.41 10.17 6.75
N LYS A 158 20.27 9.47 6.00
CA LYS A 158 20.32 7.99 5.97
C LYS A 158 20.44 7.35 7.36
N ASP A 159 21.27 7.91 8.22
CA ASP A 159 21.55 7.44 9.59
C ASP A 159 20.33 7.52 10.54
N LEU A 160 19.26 8.19 10.11
CA LEU A 160 17.96 8.25 10.76
C LEU A 160 16.88 7.49 9.96
N GLN A 161 17.09 7.23 8.66
CA GLN A 161 16.22 6.33 7.91
C GLN A 161 16.31 4.91 8.49
N THR A 162 17.52 4.36 8.63
CA THR A 162 17.74 3.02 9.21
C THR A 162 17.12 2.89 10.60
N LYS A 163 17.45 3.81 11.52
CA LYS A 163 16.90 3.86 12.89
C LYS A 163 15.37 3.98 12.98
N VAL A 164 14.70 4.41 11.91
CA VAL A 164 13.22 4.47 11.82
C VAL A 164 12.66 3.23 11.10
N GLU A 165 13.40 2.68 10.15
CA GLU A 165 13.07 1.47 9.41
C GLU A 165 13.13 0.23 10.30
N ASP A 166 14.13 0.15 11.18
CA ASP A 166 14.37 -0.93 12.16
C ASP A 166 13.41 -0.91 13.38
N LEU A 167 12.56 0.11 13.53
CA LEU A 167 11.58 0.16 14.62
C LEU A 167 10.57 -1.00 14.52
N PRO A 168 9.98 -1.48 15.63
CA PRO A 168 8.91 -2.47 15.55
C PRO A 168 7.72 -1.99 14.69
N PHE A 169 6.93 -2.94 14.19
CA PHE A 169 5.67 -2.65 13.51
C PHE A 169 4.51 -2.70 14.51
N ASP A 170 4.04 -1.52 14.93
CA ASP A 170 2.99 -1.34 15.95
C ASP A 170 1.59 -1.83 15.51
N LYS A 171 1.46 -2.54 14.38
CA LYS A 171 0.23 -3.06 13.74
C LYS A 171 -0.76 -2.00 13.22
N ASP A 172 -0.95 -0.90 13.95
CA ASP A 172 -1.86 0.21 13.66
C ASP A 172 -1.46 0.99 12.37
N LYS A 173 -0.19 1.39 12.26
CA LYS A 173 0.27 2.33 11.21
C LYS A 173 1.66 1.96 10.67
N LEU A 174 2.01 2.49 9.50
CA LEU A 174 3.26 2.14 8.80
C LEU A 174 4.51 2.47 9.63
N PHE A 175 4.50 3.62 10.31
CA PHE A 175 5.56 4.08 11.21
C PHE A 175 5.11 3.93 12.67
N SER A 176 6.02 3.47 13.53
CA SER A 176 5.78 3.30 14.96
C SER A 176 5.48 4.64 15.63
N LYS A 177 4.79 4.63 16.78
CA LYS A 177 4.63 5.83 17.62
C LYS A 177 6.00 6.44 17.99
N LYS A 178 7.00 5.58 18.21
CA LYS A 178 8.40 5.96 18.49
C LYS A 178 9.12 6.63 17.30
N THR A 179 8.60 6.54 16.07
CA THR A 179 9.21 7.22 14.92
C THR A 179 9.28 8.73 15.12
N ASN A 180 8.27 9.34 15.77
CA ASN A 180 8.31 10.76 16.08
C ASN A 180 9.42 11.08 17.10
N GLU A 181 9.63 10.25 18.12
CA GLU A 181 10.69 10.42 19.12
C GLU A 181 12.09 10.39 18.48
N VAL A 182 12.35 9.38 17.64
CA VAL A 182 13.62 9.26 16.88
C VAL A 182 13.82 10.49 15.98
N LEU A 183 12.77 10.93 15.27
CA LEU A 183 12.83 12.13 14.43
C LEU A 183 12.84 13.46 15.21
N HIS A 184 12.52 13.45 16.50
CA HIS A 184 12.65 14.62 17.37
C HIS A 184 14.07 14.77 17.93
N THR A 185 14.88 13.71 18.03
CA THR A 185 16.35 13.87 18.20
C THR A 185 16.98 14.65 17.04
N MET A 186 16.36 14.59 15.85
CA MET A 186 16.73 15.41 14.69
C MET A 186 16.33 16.88 14.83
N LYS A 187 15.59 17.30 15.86
CA LYS A 187 15.26 18.73 16.05
C LYS A 187 16.51 19.55 16.37
N ASP A 188 17.39 18.99 17.18
CA ASP A 188 18.67 19.61 17.52
C ASP A 188 19.69 19.41 16.40
N SER A 189 19.71 18.24 15.74
CA SER A 189 20.55 18.07 14.55
C SER A 189 20.08 18.90 13.34
N ARG A 190 18.85 19.42 13.29
CA ARG A 190 18.45 20.49 12.35
C ARG A 190 19.11 21.83 12.65
N ALA A 191 19.48 22.12 13.90
CA ALA A 191 20.35 23.25 14.20
C ALA A 191 21.76 22.93 13.68
N THR A 192 22.31 21.75 13.99
CA THR A 192 23.63 21.31 13.50
C THR A 192 23.72 21.30 11.97
N LEU A 193 22.68 20.89 11.23
CA LEU A 193 22.61 20.89 9.77
C LEU A 193 22.44 22.28 9.16
N ARG A 194 21.92 23.26 9.92
CA ARG A 194 22.01 24.69 9.55
C ARG A 194 23.44 25.20 9.72
N THR A 195 24.15 24.76 10.77
CA THR A 195 25.57 25.08 10.99
C THR A 195 26.49 24.41 9.96
N LEU A 196 26.20 23.17 9.55
CA LEU A 196 26.95 22.38 8.56
C LEU A 196 26.58 22.72 7.10
N GLY A 197 25.94 23.86 6.84
CA GLY A 197 25.76 24.45 5.50
C GLY A 197 24.92 23.66 4.48
N THR A 198 24.38 22.49 4.84
CA THR A 198 23.72 21.58 3.89
C THR A 198 22.30 22.02 3.51
N TYR A 199 21.73 22.99 4.24
CA TYR A 199 20.54 23.70 3.81
C TYR A 199 20.94 24.87 2.92
N LEU A 200 20.81 24.71 1.59
CA LEU A 200 20.93 25.83 0.66
C LEU A 200 19.99 26.96 1.11
N SER A 201 20.58 28.05 1.60
CA SER A 201 19.84 29.20 2.06
C SER A 201 18.97 29.72 0.92
N LEU A 202 17.66 29.86 1.18
CA LEU A 202 16.74 30.57 0.28
C LEU A 202 17.43 31.87 -0.15
N PRO A 203 17.49 32.18 -1.47
CA PRO A 203 18.17 33.39 -1.92
C PRO A 203 17.56 34.58 -1.19
N ARG A 204 18.38 35.28 -0.40
CA ARG A 204 17.97 36.52 0.26
C ARG A 204 17.33 37.40 -0.80
N ARG A 205 16.10 37.87 -0.55
CA ARG A 205 15.44 38.82 -1.46
C ARG A 205 16.44 39.94 -1.76
N PRO A 206 16.65 40.32 -3.03
CA PRO A 206 17.46 41.48 -3.35
C PRO A 206 17.01 42.65 -2.48
N TRP A 207 17.96 43.27 -1.76
CA TRP A 207 17.64 44.46 -0.99
C TRP A 207 17.18 45.53 -1.96
N TYR A 208 16.12 46.26 -1.58
CA TYR A 208 15.67 47.42 -2.34
C TYR A 208 16.82 48.42 -2.44
N GLN A 209 17.38 48.61 -3.64
CA GLN A 209 18.16 49.80 -3.95
C GLN A 209 17.17 50.92 -4.28
N PRO A 210 17.12 52.01 -3.48
CA PRO A 210 16.26 53.14 -3.78
C PRO A 210 16.87 53.96 -4.93
N TYR A 211 16.04 54.24 -5.95
CA TYR A 211 16.13 55.32 -6.93
C TYR A 211 17.52 55.80 -7.41
N GLN A 212 17.75 55.60 -8.71
CA GLN A 212 18.25 56.70 -9.55
C GLN A 212 17.29 56.91 -10.74
N ARG A 213 16.82 58.16 -10.90
CA ARG A 213 16.22 58.66 -12.14
C ARG A 213 17.33 59.16 -13.05
N PRO A 214 17.17 59.00 -14.37
CA PRO A 214 17.39 60.13 -15.29
C PRO A 214 16.06 60.82 -15.67
N ASP A 215 16.16 62.06 -16.15
CA ASP A 215 15.02 62.93 -16.45
C ASP A 215 14.41 62.74 -17.86
N ALA A 216 13.29 63.45 -18.11
CA ALA A 216 12.42 63.24 -19.25
C ALA A 216 12.60 64.27 -20.38
N GLN A 217 12.45 63.79 -21.63
CA GLN A 217 11.94 64.54 -22.79
C GLN A 217 10.92 63.60 -23.48
N GLN A 218 9.67 63.94 -23.84
CA GLN A 218 9.12 65.08 -24.61
C GLN A 218 9.64 65.10 -26.08
N TYR A 219 8.83 65.17 -27.14
CA TYR A 219 7.37 65.38 -27.28
C TYR A 219 6.73 64.61 -28.48
N HIS A 220 5.39 64.53 -28.45
CA HIS A 220 4.39 64.32 -29.53
C HIS A 220 4.78 63.91 -30.98
N ARG A 221 3.95 63.02 -31.56
CA ARG A 221 3.14 63.40 -32.74
C ARG A 221 1.73 62.76 -32.75
N LEU A 222 0.84 63.40 -33.52
CA LEU A 222 -0.59 63.15 -33.78
C LEU A 222 -0.85 61.91 -34.66
N GLN A 223 -2.09 61.43 -34.94
CA GLN A 223 -3.42 61.39 -34.28
C GLN A 223 -4.43 60.76 -35.30
N SER A 224 -5.60 60.29 -34.86
CA SER A 224 -6.89 60.23 -35.63
C SER A 224 -7.05 59.37 -36.90
N ARG A 225 -7.79 58.24 -36.77
CA ARG A 225 -8.97 57.79 -37.59
C ARG A 225 -9.48 56.47 -36.97
N LEU A 226 -10.70 56.29 -36.43
CA LEU A 226 -12.09 56.68 -36.72
C LEU A 226 -12.89 55.70 -37.60
N TYR A 227 -13.87 55.06 -36.95
CA TYR A 227 -15.07 54.35 -37.43
C TYR A 227 -14.96 53.00 -38.17
N GLY A 228 -15.91 52.11 -37.84
CA GLY A 228 -16.08 50.74 -38.36
C GLY A 228 -17.12 49.97 -37.53
N THR A 229 -18.39 50.02 -37.93
CA THR A 229 -19.55 49.72 -37.04
C THR A 229 -20.28 48.41 -37.40
N GLY A 230 -20.51 47.54 -36.41
CA GLY A 230 -21.47 46.41 -36.46
C GLY A 230 -21.34 45.54 -35.19
N ARG A 231 -22.37 45.16 -34.41
CA ARG A 231 -23.71 44.56 -34.68
C ARG A 231 -23.63 43.19 -35.39
N ASN A 232 -24.27 42.11 -34.92
CA ASN A 232 -24.98 41.87 -33.63
C ASN A 232 -25.24 40.36 -33.37
N HIS A 233 -25.73 40.03 -32.17
CA HIS A 233 -26.65 38.92 -31.84
C HIS A 233 -26.21 37.42 -31.82
N ASN A 234 -26.30 36.85 -30.60
CA ASN A 234 -27.12 35.69 -30.22
C ASN A 234 -27.02 34.34 -31.01
N ARG A 235 -26.53 33.28 -30.34
CA ARG A 235 -27.41 32.24 -29.71
C ARG A 235 -26.63 31.12 -28.98
N ARG A 236 -27.03 30.87 -27.72
CA ARG A 236 -27.17 29.53 -27.07
C ARG A 236 -28.71 29.28 -26.96
N PRO A 237 -29.25 28.10 -26.55
CA PRO A 237 -28.63 26.96 -25.84
C PRO A 237 -29.11 25.51 -26.19
N ARG A 238 -28.59 24.54 -25.41
CA ARG A 238 -29.25 23.33 -24.81
C ARG A 238 -29.44 21.98 -25.56
N CYS A 239 -29.03 20.93 -24.83
CA CYS A 239 -29.63 19.59 -24.60
C CYS A 239 -30.17 18.70 -25.75
N ARG A 240 -29.49 17.55 -25.92
CA ARG A 240 -29.91 16.17 -25.55
C ARG A 240 -28.69 15.24 -25.77
N GLN A 241 -28.38 14.17 -25.02
CA GLN A 241 -29.12 13.16 -24.26
C GLN A 241 -29.93 12.18 -25.14
N ASN A 242 -29.39 10.98 -25.37
CA ASN A 242 -30.11 9.70 -25.24
C ASN A 242 -29.16 8.49 -25.28
N GLN A 243 -29.62 7.37 -24.70
CA GLN A 243 -28.99 6.05 -24.72
C GLN A 243 -29.59 5.21 -25.86
N VAL A 244 -28.86 4.19 -26.36
CA VAL A 244 -29.47 2.98 -26.96
C VAL A 244 -28.66 1.72 -26.60
N GLN A 245 -29.37 0.73 -26.08
CA GLN A 245 -29.15 -0.73 -26.05
C GLN A 245 -30.56 -1.37 -26.17
N PRO A 246 -30.77 -2.70 -26.30
CA PRO A 246 -29.81 -3.84 -26.42
C PRO A 246 -29.78 -4.39 -27.88
N THR A 247 -29.83 -5.66 -28.33
CA THR A 247 -30.07 -7.01 -27.72
C THR A 247 -29.62 -8.16 -28.64
N THR A 248 -29.00 -9.22 -28.09
CA THR A 248 -28.96 -10.63 -28.59
C THR A 248 -28.34 -10.94 -29.99
N SER A 249 -27.88 -12.17 -30.32
CA SER A 249 -27.96 -13.50 -29.68
C SER A 249 -26.68 -14.35 -29.81
N HIS A 250 -26.60 -15.44 -29.01
CA HIS A 250 -25.63 -16.56 -29.05
C HIS A 250 -25.86 -17.54 -30.24
N PRO A 251 -25.14 -18.70 -30.38
CA PRO A 251 -24.03 -19.29 -29.60
C PRO A 251 -22.82 -19.81 -30.43
N SER A 252 -21.77 -20.30 -29.76
CA SER A 252 -21.14 -21.60 -30.07
C SER A 252 -20.39 -22.17 -28.85
N GLU A 253 -20.07 -23.46 -28.88
CA GLU A 253 -19.48 -24.23 -27.77
C GLU A 253 -17.95 -24.38 -27.90
N ASN A 254 -17.27 -24.71 -26.77
CA ASN A 254 -16.42 -25.90 -26.77
C ASN A 254 -16.08 -26.42 -25.36
N LYS A 255 -15.70 -27.70 -25.27
CA LYS A 255 -15.31 -28.42 -24.05
C LYS A 255 -13.87 -28.93 -24.16
N GLN A 256 -13.13 -28.86 -23.05
CA GLN A 256 -11.99 -29.71 -22.64
C GLN A 256 -11.71 -29.32 -21.17
N GLN A 257 -11.54 -30.20 -20.16
CA GLN A 257 -10.96 -31.54 -20.09
C GLN A 257 -9.50 -31.58 -20.56
N PHE A 258 -8.57 -31.24 -19.67
CA PHE A 258 -8.05 -32.22 -18.71
C PHE A 258 -8.06 -31.64 -17.28
#